data_AF-A0A0J1FL96-F1
#
_entry.id   AF-A0A0J1FL96-F1
#
_cell.length_a   1.000
_cell.length_b   1.000
_cell.length_c   1.000
_cell.angle_alpha   90.00
_cell.angle_beta   90.00
_cell.angle_gamma   90.00
#
_symmetry.space_group_name_H-M   'P 1'
#
loop_
_entity.id
_entity.type
_entity.pdbx_description
1 polymer ?
#
loop_
_entity_poly.entity_id
_entity_poly.type
_entity_poly.pdbx_seq_one_letter_code
_entity_poly.pdbx_strand_id
1 'polypeptide(L)'
;MNSFNPIAAFLAFPIELLPRLSQSKTFYGEYKNMNKRIALSIVISLSVLLTGCGSKQVENPSGTQNIEKKTIANLTAQKKANEIKNSVVPNFEGIYNNTVEIDVNFSSNGMYNNEAITIKDCKMLSDILTMIGKSQLVTNESKIKTMSGIATKNNRLILVGRDGSKKEIKFAFDDPAFAVGYLEIDHQKYDPGFSFFRYIRDLTEYRQFDTNIDNQIEQLFGKYNWTVDYRVNTIDETLPANLKHEAGEYPVKIYWAYNNELSKNIGLDYSKYLGEKVKADIYRLRELLPDYMKPRMDARGIVLKYDNKIVGAYIDAGRHNCFACSLDRKSLNDITGKDWDNWISDYIDYNNELELKLSKMKPEDIIKQYYDALDSHDQKMQFSCLTRQNLCHYLSVNMDNNLLFNKGFNNAYADGEQNVKSAKFINLQEVSGLGNPEGTVEYAVTIYFKFKQEITSNSGKQTRFIILKKETAKSGWRIDSEGTGP
;
A
#
# COMPACT_ATOMS: atom_id res chain seq x y z
N MET A 1 -7.32 -35.06 -11.70
CA MET A 1 -5.85 -34.98 -11.90
C MET A 1 -5.58 -33.91 -12.95
N ASN A 2 -4.43 -33.25 -12.87
CA ASN A 2 -4.03 -32.06 -13.65
C ASN A 2 -4.82 -30.77 -13.33
N SER A 3 -4.58 -30.25 -12.12
CA SER A 3 -4.78 -28.83 -11.78
C SER A 3 -3.50 -28.06 -12.11
N PHE A 4 -3.51 -27.22 -13.15
CA PHE A 4 -2.39 -26.32 -13.45
C PHE A 4 -2.46 -25.07 -12.58
N ASN A 5 -1.31 -24.68 -12.04
CA ASN A 5 -1.13 -23.61 -11.07
C ASN A 5 -0.12 -22.60 -11.63
N PRO A 6 -0.52 -21.37 -12.03
CA PRO A 6 0.38 -20.40 -12.64
C PRO A 6 1.24 -19.68 -11.58
N ILE A 7 2.31 -20.34 -11.14
CA ILE A 7 3.43 -19.68 -10.45
C ILE A 7 4.36 -19.10 -11.53
N ALA A 8 4.11 -17.86 -11.97
CA ALA A 8 5.08 -17.00 -12.66
C ALA A 8 4.51 -15.58 -12.88
N ALA A 9 4.46 -14.78 -11.82
CA ALA A 9 4.39 -13.33 -11.93
C ALA A 9 5.48 -12.75 -11.03
N PHE A 10 6.57 -12.25 -11.64
CA PHE A 10 7.64 -11.61 -10.89
C PHE A 10 7.09 -10.35 -10.21
N LEU A 11 6.92 -10.42 -8.90
CA LEU A 11 6.68 -9.24 -8.06
C LEU A 11 7.99 -8.45 -7.99
N ALA A 12 8.18 -7.53 -8.94
CA ALA A 12 9.21 -6.50 -8.90
C ALA A 12 8.91 -5.49 -7.78
N PHE A 13 9.06 -5.91 -6.53
CA PHE A 13 9.22 -4.99 -5.41
C PHE A 13 10.56 -4.25 -5.57
N PRO A 14 10.60 -2.92 -5.44
CA PRO A 14 11.86 -2.21 -5.20
C PRO A 14 12.35 -2.55 -3.78
N ILE A 15 13.08 -3.65 -3.65
CA ILE A 15 13.85 -3.96 -2.45
C ILE A 15 15.10 -3.07 -2.44
N GLU A 16 14.98 -1.83 -1.95
CA GLU A 16 16.13 -1.08 -1.42
C GLU A 16 15.72 0.12 -0.54
N LEU A 17 15.14 -0.18 0.64
CA LEU A 17 15.11 0.76 1.77
C LEU A 17 16.20 0.36 2.78
N LEU A 18 17.45 0.70 2.46
CA LEU A 18 18.61 0.54 3.33
C LEU A 18 19.17 1.91 3.74
N PRO A 19 19.06 2.32 5.02
CA PRO A 19 19.91 3.37 5.56
C PRO A 19 21.35 2.81 5.66
N ARG A 20 22.27 3.28 4.81
CA ARG A 20 23.68 2.88 4.90
C ARG A 20 24.32 3.39 6.19
N LEU A 21 24.39 2.54 7.20
CA LEU A 21 25.29 2.70 8.33
C LEU A 21 26.74 2.53 7.87
N SER A 22 27.50 3.62 7.82
CA SER A 22 28.92 3.59 7.47
C SER A 22 29.76 2.96 8.59
N GLN A 23 30.19 1.71 8.42
CA GLN A 23 31.29 1.15 9.21
C GLN A 23 32.58 1.13 8.38
N SER A 24 33.41 2.15 8.57
CA SER A 24 34.77 2.20 8.04
C SER A 24 35.75 1.51 8.99
N LYS A 25 36.52 0.53 8.51
CA LYS A 25 37.80 0.14 9.14
C LYS A 25 38.80 -0.41 8.11
N THR A 26 39.90 0.34 7.94
CA THR A 26 41.30 -0.11 7.71
C THR A 26 41.58 -1.13 6.60
N PHE A 27 42.43 -0.85 5.61
CA PHE A 27 43.90 -0.78 5.82
C PHE A 27 44.68 0.00 4.73
N TYR A 28 45.80 0.61 5.17
CA TYR A 28 47.00 1.16 4.49
C TYR A 28 47.19 1.15 2.95
N GLY A 29 47.81 2.23 2.44
CA GLY A 29 48.50 2.27 1.14
C GLY A 29 48.97 3.68 0.71
N GLU A 30 50.22 4.01 0.99
CA GLU A 30 50.91 5.30 0.76
C GLU A 30 50.67 5.99 -0.61
N TYR A 31 50.57 7.33 -0.63
CA TYR A 31 51.31 8.18 -1.60
C TYR A 31 51.55 9.59 -1.04
N LYS A 32 52.56 10.29 -1.58
CA LYS A 32 53.40 11.27 -0.86
C LYS A 32 53.48 12.62 -1.58
N ASN A 33 53.38 13.72 -0.82
CA ASN A 33 53.80 15.11 -1.11
C ASN A 33 53.41 15.78 -2.46
N MET A 34 52.71 16.93 -2.38
CA MET A 34 53.22 18.18 -2.99
C MET A 34 52.65 19.46 -2.35
N ASN A 35 53.31 20.60 -2.60
CA ASN A 35 53.30 21.79 -1.73
C ASN A 35 52.40 22.97 -2.18
N LYS A 36 52.05 23.78 -1.17
CA LYS A 36 51.56 25.19 -1.16
C LYS A 36 51.93 26.10 -2.35
N ARG A 37 50.99 27.01 -2.71
CA ARG A 37 51.16 28.47 -3.03
C ARG A 37 49.77 29.15 -3.03
N ILE A 38 49.50 30.16 -2.17
CA ILE A 38 49.55 31.64 -2.43
C ILE A 38 48.61 32.05 -3.60
N ALA A 39 47.45 32.72 -3.46
CA ALA A 39 47.00 33.94 -2.72
C ALA A 39 47.09 35.27 -3.56
N LEU A 40 46.28 36.29 -3.18
CA LEU A 40 45.95 37.59 -3.84
C LEU A 40 44.93 37.50 -5.00
N SER A 41 43.71 38.10 -5.01
CA SER A 41 43.07 39.32 -4.44
C SER A 41 43.09 40.56 -5.35
N ILE A 42 41.92 41.01 -5.82
CA ILE A 42 41.59 42.43 -6.10
C ILE A 42 40.14 42.70 -5.64
N VAL A 43 39.91 43.86 -5.02
CA VAL A 43 38.63 44.34 -4.48
C VAL A 43 38.40 45.79 -4.93
N ILE A 44 37.25 46.09 -5.54
CA ILE A 44 36.57 47.40 -5.56
C ILE A 44 35.06 47.06 -5.65
N SER A 45 34.21 47.18 -4.63
CA SER A 45 33.88 48.30 -3.73
C SER A 45 33.08 49.43 -4.40
N LEU A 46 31.74 49.32 -4.36
CA LEU A 46 30.87 50.48 -4.16
C LEU A 46 29.71 50.10 -3.24
N SER A 47 29.54 50.83 -2.15
CA SER A 47 28.60 50.52 -1.08
C SER A 47 27.62 51.67 -0.86
N VAL A 48 26.34 51.34 -0.68
CA VAL A 48 25.34 52.22 -0.06
C VAL A 48 24.70 51.46 1.11
N LEU A 49 25.02 51.98 2.29
CA LEU A 49 24.50 51.67 3.64
C LEU A 49 23.06 52.24 3.78
N LEU A 50 22.12 51.82 4.63
CA LEU A 50 21.99 50.87 5.78
C LEU A 50 20.63 50.13 5.62
N THR A 51 20.23 49.07 6.36
CA THR A 51 20.14 48.91 7.83
C THR A 51 19.96 47.45 8.26
N GLY A 52 20.43 47.09 9.47
CA GLY A 52 19.89 45.96 10.24
C GLY A 52 20.87 44.83 10.58
N CYS A 53 21.68 45.02 11.63
CA CYS A 53 22.39 43.92 12.29
C CYS A 53 21.38 42.92 12.92
N GLY A 54 21.70 41.65 13.12
CA GLY A 54 22.96 40.95 12.83
C GLY A 54 22.87 39.46 13.18
N SER A 55 23.80 38.67 12.68
CA SER A 55 23.87 37.22 12.84
C SER A 55 23.92 36.78 14.31
N LYS A 56 23.03 35.86 14.70
CA LYS A 56 23.28 34.94 15.82
C LYS A 56 23.77 33.59 15.29
N GLN A 57 24.59 32.94 16.10
CA GLN A 57 25.18 31.64 15.83
C GLN A 57 24.09 30.58 15.67
N VAL A 58 24.33 29.58 14.80
CA VAL A 58 23.54 28.35 14.80
C VAL A 58 23.98 27.53 16.01
N GLU A 59 23.35 27.79 17.15
CA GLU A 59 23.30 26.83 18.25
C GLU A 59 22.57 25.59 17.75
N ASN A 60 23.14 24.41 17.99
CA ASN A 60 22.42 23.15 17.75
C ASN A 60 21.18 23.13 18.64
N PRO A 61 19.95 23.12 18.09
CA PRO A 61 18.81 22.73 18.88
C PRO A 61 18.92 21.21 19.04
N SER A 62 19.30 20.76 20.25
CA SER A 62 18.91 19.43 20.73
C SER A 62 17.39 19.42 20.91
N GLY A 63 16.68 19.51 19.80
CA GLY A 63 15.24 19.60 19.74
C GLY A 63 14.65 18.25 20.06
N THR A 64 14.07 18.14 21.26
CA THR A 64 13.11 17.09 21.58
C THR A 64 12.05 17.12 20.48
N GLN A 65 12.00 16.09 19.63
CA GLN A 65 10.93 16.00 18.63
C GLN A 65 9.60 15.95 19.38
N ASN A 66 8.69 16.87 19.08
CA ASN A 66 7.34 16.84 19.63
C ASN A 66 6.67 15.56 19.13
N ILE A 67 6.53 14.58 20.03
CA ILE A 67 5.80 13.34 19.77
C ILE A 67 4.33 13.71 19.64
N GLU A 68 3.78 13.62 18.44
CA GLU A 68 2.38 13.92 18.19
C GLU A 68 1.52 12.79 18.78
N LYS A 69 0.89 13.07 19.93
CA LYS A 69 0.16 12.05 20.70
C LYS A 69 -1.27 11.90 20.19
N LYS A 70 -1.53 10.80 19.47
CA LYS A 70 -2.83 10.45 18.90
C LYS A 70 -3.71 9.80 19.97
N THR A 71 -4.84 10.42 20.33
CA THR A 71 -5.79 9.85 21.30
C THR A 71 -7.08 9.42 20.62
N ILE A 72 -7.42 8.14 20.73
CA ILE A 72 -8.63 7.53 20.16
C ILE A 72 -9.62 7.30 21.30
N ALA A 73 -10.68 8.11 21.34
CA ALA A 73 -11.74 8.01 22.34
C ALA A 73 -13.09 8.28 21.67
N ASN A 74 -14.00 7.31 21.74
CA ASN A 74 -15.39 7.44 21.34
C ASN A 74 -16.24 7.09 22.56
N LEU A 75 -17.06 8.03 23.02
CA LEU A 75 -17.82 7.92 24.28
C LEU A 75 -19.22 7.32 24.10
N THR A 76 -19.61 7.05 22.85
CA THR A 76 -20.93 6.52 22.50
C THR A 76 -20.89 5.01 22.32
N ALA A 77 -21.81 4.30 22.97
CA ALA A 77 -21.96 2.84 23.04
C ALA A 77 -20.98 2.08 23.97
N GLN A 78 -21.24 2.12 25.28
CA GLN A 78 -20.80 1.09 26.23
C GLN A 78 -21.51 -0.26 25.96
N LYS A 79 -21.13 -0.97 24.89
CA LYS A 79 -21.42 -2.41 24.78
C LYS A 79 -20.51 -3.12 25.79
N LYS A 80 -21.08 -3.82 26.78
CA LYS A 80 -20.30 -4.51 27.82
C LYS A 80 -19.33 -5.47 27.13
N ALA A 81 -18.04 -5.31 27.40
CA ALA A 81 -16.98 -6.10 26.78
C ALA A 81 -17.20 -7.61 27.05
N ASN A 82 -16.99 -8.47 26.05
CA ASN A 82 -17.29 -9.90 26.17
C ASN A 82 -16.37 -10.54 27.21
N GLU A 83 -16.94 -11.12 28.27
CA GLU A 83 -16.17 -11.82 29.32
C GLU A 83 -15.27 -12.90 28.71
N ILE A 84 -13.95 -12.68 28.74
CA ILE A 84 -12.97 -13.70 28.42
C ILE A 84 -12.86 -14.61 29.65
N LYS A 85 -13.00 -15.92 29.42
CA LYS A 85 -12.80 -16.95 30.43
C LYS A 85 -11.75 -17.94 29.95
N ASN A 86 -10.95 -18.47 30.87
CA ASN A 86 -9.91 -19.47 30.57
C ASN A 86 -8.79 -18.97 29.63
N SER A 87 -8.34 -17.71 29.81
CA SER A 87 -7.15 -17.25 29.10
C SER A 87 -5.90 -18.00 29.58
N VAL A 88 -5.00 -18.37 28.65
CA VAL A 88 -3.69 -18.94 28.99
C VAL A 88 -2.69 -17.88 29.48
N VAL A 89 -3.02 -16.59 29.38
CA VAL A 89 -2.22 -15.50 29.93
C VAL A 89 -2.53 -15.38 31.44
N PRO A 90 -1.53 -15.49 32.34
CA PRO A 90 -1.76 -15.47 33.78
C PRO A 90 -2.50 -14.22 34.27
N ASN A 91 -3.51 -14.41 35.13
CA ASN A 91 -4.32 -13.35 35.74
C ASN A 91 -5.02 -12.40 34.74
N PHE A 92 -5.16 -12.80 33.48
CA PHE A 92 -5.64 -11.90 32.42
C PHE A 92 -7.08 -11.40 32.63
N GLU A 93 -7.95 -12.16 33.29
CA GLU A 93 -9.32 -11.73 33.62
C GLU A 93 -9.33 -10.49 34.53
N GLY A 94 -8.38 -10.37 35.45
CA GLY A 94 -8.21 -9.19 36.29
C GLY A 94 -7.68 -7.98 35.50
N ILE A 95 -6.70 -8.21 34.63
CA ILE A 95 -6.15 -7.20 33.71
C ILE A 95 -7.25 -6.68 32.77
N TYR A 96 -8.02 -7.58 32.16
CA TYR A 96 -9.12 -7.28 31.25
C TYR A 96 -10.16 -6.36 31.88
N ASN A 97 -10.67 -6.74 33.06
CA ASN A 97 -11.74 -6.00 33.74
C ASN A 97 -11.28 -4.64 34.31
N ASN A 98 -9.98 -4.50 34.63
CA ASN A 98 -9.42 -3.26 35.18
C ASN A 98 -8.95 -2.27 34.10
N THR A 99 -8.57 -2.72 32.90
CA THR A 99 -7.99 -1.85 31.86
C THR A 99 -9.02 -0.82 31.34
N VAL A 100 -8.63 0.46 31.29
CA VAL A 100 -9.43 1.57 30.75
C VAL A 100 -8.70 2.39 29.68
N GLU A 101 -7.41 2.14 29.49
CA GLU A 101 -6.58 2.83 28.52
C GLU A 101 -5.44 1.92 28.06
N ILE A 102 -5.08 1.98 26.78
CA ILE A 102 -3.92 1.28 26.20
C ILE A 102 -3.07 2.29 25.46
N ASP A 103 -1.81 2.47 25.89
CA ASP A 103 -0.80 3.19 25.11
C ASP A 103 -0.05 2.21 24.20
N VAL A 104 -0.07 2.46 22.89
CA VAL A 104 0.72 1.75 21.87
C VAL A 104 1.95 2.59 21.54
N ASN A 105 3.12 1.99 21.66
CA ASN A 105 4.41 2.64 21.42
C ASN A 105 5.26 1.77 20.49
N PHE A 106 5.47 2.23 19.25
CA PHE A 106 6.43 1.63 18.33
C PHE A 106 7.86 2.06 18.69
N SER A 107 8.85 1.20 18.44
CA SER A 107 10.24 1.55 18.74
C SER A 107 10.78 2.60 17.76
N SER A 108 11.56 3.57 18.26
CA SER A 108 12.09 4.72 17.49
C SER A 108 13.12 4.38 16.40
N ASN A 109 13.39 3.08 16.21
CA ASN A 109 14.29 2.57 15.18
C ASN A 109 13.53 1.67 14.17
N GLY A 110 12.20 1.65 14.24
CA GLY A 110 11.32 0.84 13.38
C GLY A 110 10.82 1.62 12.15
N MET A 111 10.01 0.95 11.32
CA MET A 111 9.39 1.59 10.15
C MET A 111 8.25 2.55 10.54
N TYR A 112 7.64 2.35 11.71
CA TYR A 112 6.45 3.05 12.21
C TYR A 112 6.81 4.10 13.29
N ASN A 113 7.90 4.83 13.07
CA ASN A 113 8.46 5.74 14.07
C ASN A 113 7.51 6.88 14.49
N ASN A 114 7.63 7.27 15.76
CA ASN A 114 7.19 8.55 16.34
C ASN A 114 5.69 8.80 16.61
N GLU A 115 4.76 7.90 16.29
CA GLU A 115 3.37 7.99 16.79
C GLU A 115 3.21 7.28 18.14
N ALA A 116 2.88 8.05 19.20
CA ALA A 116 2.39 7.52 20.46
C ALA A 116 0.86 7.52 20.45
N ILE A 117 0.25 6.33 20.47
CA ILE A 117 -1.20 6.17 20.29
C ILE A 117 -1.85 5.73 21.59
N THR A 118 -2.81 6.50 22.10
CA THR A 118 -3.58 6.17 23.30
C THR A 118 -5.01 5.80 22.93
N ILE A 119 -5.46 4.62 23.36
CA ILE A 119 -6.78 4.08 23.07
C ILE A 119 -7.61 4.09 24.35
N LYS A 120 -8.78 4.75 24.31
CA LYS A 120 -9.79 4.79 25.39
C LYS A 120 -11.18 4.35 24.94
N ASP A 121 -11.38 4.14 23.64
CA ASP A 121 -12.60 3.59 23.08
C ASP A 121 -12.87 2.17 23.63
N CYS A 122 -14.05 1.94 24.20
CA CYS A 122 -14.39 0.69 24.87
C CYS A 122 -14.43 -0.52 23.92
N LYS A 123 -14.83 -0.34 22.65
CA LYS A 123 -14.84 -1.41 21.65
C LYS A 123 -13.43 -1.79 21.24
N MET A 124 -12.56 -0.82 20.96
CA MET A 124 -11.16 -1.06 20.60
C MET A 124 -10.38 -1.69 21.75
N LEU A 125 -10.58 -1.21 22.98
CA LEU A 125 -10.04 -1.85 24.19
C LEU A 125 -10.49 -3.32 24.28
N SER A 126 -11.79 -3.58 24.17
CA SER A 126 -12.36 -4.93 24.16
C SER A 126 -11.76 -5.80 23.06
N ASP A 127 -11.62 -5.28 21.83
CA ASP A 127 -11.11 -6.00 20.67
C ASP A 127 -9.63 -6.39 20.84
N ILE A 128 -8.78 -5.44 21.23
CA ILE A 128 -7.34 -5.68 21.51
C ILE A 128 -7.19 -6.69 22.65
N LEU A 129 -7.86 -6.47 23.78
CA LEU A 129 -7.77 -7.36 24.93
C LEU A 129 -8.35 -8.75 24.63
N THR A 130 -9.35 -8.88 23.75
CA THR A 130 -9.88 -10.18 23.29
C THR A 130 -8.87 -10.94 22.45
N MET A 131 -8.10 -10.26 21.59
CA MET A 131 -7.03 -10.91 20.83
C MET A 131 -5.89 -11.36 21.76
N ILE A 132 -5.46 -10.51 22.71
CA ILE A 132 -4.43 -10.89 23.70
C ILE A 132 -4.91 -12.06 24.56
N GLY A 133 -6.13 -12.03 25.10
CA GLY A 133 -6.64 -13.08 25.98
C GLY A 133 -6.87 -14.43 25.29
N LYS A 134 -7.02 -14.44 23.95
CA LYS A 134 -7.11 -15.66 23.12
C LYS A 134 -5.77 -16.15 22.57
N SER A 135 -4.66 -15.50 22.92
CA SER A 135 -3.33 -15.91 22.44
C SER A 135 -2.99 -17.34 22.86
N GLN A 136 -2.07 -17.99 22.15
CA GLN A 136 -1.54 -19.31 22.50
C GLN A 136 -0.12 -19.20 23.04
N LEU A 137 0.24 -19.98 24.07
CA LEU A 137 1.61 -20.01 24.59
C LEU A 137 2.56 -20.60 23.52
N VAL A 138 3.63 -19.88 23.20
CA VAL A 138 4.62 -20.34 22.21
C VAL A 138 5.57 -21.34 22.86
N THR A 139 5.33 -22.62 22.61
CA THR A 139 6.22 -23.72 23.04
C THR A 139 7.32 -24.06 22.02
N ASN A 140 7.18 -23.61 20.77
CA ASN A 140 8.15 -23.80 19.70
C ASN A 140 8.43 -22.48 18.97
N GLU A 141 9.64 -21.94 19.14
CA GLU A 141 10.04 -20.67 18.53
C GLU A 141 10.52 -20.78 17.07
N SER A 142 10.36 -21.93 16.40
CA SER A 142 10.85 -22.12 15.02
C SER A 142 10.36 -21.04 14.05
N LYS A 143 9.06 -20.68 14.11
CA LYS A 143 8.48 -19.58 13.32
C LYS A 143 9.05 -18.22 13.70
N ILE A 144 9.23 -17.94 14.98
CA ILE A 144 9.79 -16.64 15.44
C ILE A 144 11.23 -16.48 14.95
N LYS A 145 11.98 -17.58 14.84
CA LYS A 145 13.35 -17.58 14.28
C LYS A 145 13.43 -17.33 12.78
N THR A 146 12.31 -17.38 12.03
CA THR A 146 12.28 -16.98 10.61
C THR A 146 11.95 -15.50 10.41
N MET A 147 11.73 -14.72 11.47
CA MET A 147 11.57 -13.26 11.36
C MET A 147 12.85 -12.62 10.82
N SER A 148 12.69 -11.81 9.79
CA SER A 148 13.74 -11.11 9.06
C SER A 148 14.52 -10.09 9.90
N GLY A 149 15.60 -9.57 9.30
CA GLY A 149 16.36 -8.45 9.87
C GLY A 149 15.56 -7.16 9.99
N ILE A 150 14.54 -6.96 9.13
CA ILE A 150 13.70 -5.75 9.08
C ILE A 150 12.43 -5.84 9.94
N ALA A 151 12.17 -6.99 10.57
CA ALA A 151 11.00 -7.19 11.42
C ALA A 151 10.91 -6.15 12.56
N THR A 152 9.70 -5.62 12.79
CA THR A 152 9.45 -4.54 13.75
C THR A 152 9.53 -5.10 15.18
N LYS A 153 10.56 -4.72 15.93
CA LYS A 153 10.90 -5.25 17.26
C LYS A 153 10.87 -4.16 18.34
N ASN A 154 10.91 -4.58 19.61
CA ASN A 154 11.00 -3.72 20.80
C ASN A 154 9.82 -2.75 21.00
N ASN A 155 8.66 -3.02 20.40
CA ASN A 155 7.44 -2.24 20.58
C ASN A 155 6.76 -2.61 21.90
N ARG A 156 5.90 -1.73 22.41
CA ARG A 156 5.26 -1.87 23.72
C ARG A 156 3.80 -1.48 23.70
N LEU A 157 3.01 -2.21 24.47
CA LEU A 157 1.66 -1.87 24.87
C LEU A 157 1.69 -1.64 26.38
N ILE A 158 1.12 -0.52 26.83
CA ILE A 158 0.98 -0.23 28.26
C ILE A 158 -0.51 -0.25 28.56
N LEU A 159 -0.97 -1.31 29.23
CA LEU A 159 -2.35 -1.41 29.71
C LEU A 159 -2.43 -0.62 31.02
N VAL A 160 -3.38 0.32 31.11
CA VAL A 160 -3.57 1.19 32.28
C VAL A 160 -4.89 0.86 32.97
N GLY A 161 -4.81 0.54 34.26
CA GLY A 161 -5.95 0.18 35.11
C GLY A 161 -6.70 1.39 35.67
N ARG A 162 -7.92 1.16 36.19
CA ARG A 162 -8.76 2.20 36.85
C ARG A 162 -8.10 2.80 38.09
N ASP A 163 -7.30 2.00 38.77
CA ASP A 163 -6.48 2.35 39.92
C ASP A 163 -5.16 3.05 39.54
N GLY A 164 -4.90 3.29 38.25
CA GLY A 164 -3.64 3.82 37.74
C GLY A 164 -2.51 2.80 37.65
N SER A 165 -2.76 1.52 37.95
CA SER A 165 -1.79 0.44 37.74
C SER A 165 -1.41 0.33 36.25
N LYS A 166 -0.19 -0.15 35.96
CA LYS A 166 0.31 -0.28 34.59
C LYS A 166 0.90 -1.67 34.36
N LYS A 167 0.55 -2.28 33.23
CA LYS A 167 1.14 -3.55 32.74
C LYS A 167 1.78 -3.30 31.38
N GLU A 168 3.10 -3.45 31.28
CA GLU A 168 3.80 -3.47 29.99
C GLU A 168 3.68 -4.86 29.36
N ILE A 169 3.36 -4.89 28.06
CA ILE A 169 3.47 -6.05 27.18
C ILE A 169 4.38 -5.63 26.03
N LYS A 170 5.44 -6.39 25.76
CA LYS A 170 6.27 -6.13 24.57
C LYS A 170 5.72 -6.91 23.38
N PHE A 171 5.95 -6.42 22.17
CA PHE A 171 5.57 -7.16 20.97
C PHE A 171 6.55 -6.95 19.81
N ALA A 172 6.65 -7.97 18.97
CA ALA A 172 7.42 -7.92 17.73
C ALA A 172 6.69 -8.68 16.62
N PHE A 173 6.80 -8.20 15.38
CA PHE A 173 6.13 -8.79 14.23
C PHE A 173 6.88 -8.52 12.92
N ASP A 174 6.64 -9.37 11.93
CA ASP A 174 7.19 -9.31 10.58
C ASP A 174 6.04 -9.40 9.57
N ASP A 175 5.85 -8.33 8.80
CA ASP A 175 4.67 -8.03 8.00
C ASP A 175 5.07 -7.44 6.63
N PRO A 176 4.34 -7.73 5.55
CA PRO A 176 3.37 -8.81 5.39
C PRO A 176 4.01 -10.15 4.96
N ALA A 177 5.27 -10.13 4.53
CA ALA A 177 5.90 -11.25 3.82
C ALA A 177 6.00 -12.55 4.64
N PHE A 178 6.20 -12.45 5.96
CA PHE A 178 6.35 -13.62 6.84
C PHE A 178 5.10 -13.94 7.66
N ALA A 179 4.24 -12.95 7.93
CA ALA A 179 3.02 -13.10 8.73
C ALA A 179 3.24 -13.70 10.14
N VAL A 180 4.35 -13.35 10.80
CA VAL A 180 4.77 -13.90 12.10
C VAL A 180 4.91 -12.77 13.13
N GLY A 181 4.52 -13.03 14.37
CA GLY A 181 4.83 -12.16 15.50
C GLY A 181 4.59 -12.84 16.84
N TYR A 182 4.90 -12.13 17.93
CA TYR A 182 4.63 -12.58 19.29
C TYR A 182 4.41 -11.41 20.25
N LEU A 183 3.68 -11.67 21.33
CA LEU A 183 3.64 -10.88 22.55
C LEU A 183 4.61 -11.49 23.57
N GLU A 184 5.29 -10.67 24.36
CA GLU A 184 6.06 -11.10 25.53
C GLU A 184 5.40 -10.54 26.79
N ILE A 185 4.89 -11.44 27.63
CA ILE A 185 4.16 -11.14 28.87
C ILE A 185 4.81 -11.99 29.97
N ASP A 186 5.29 -11.35 31.03
CA ASP A 186 5.95 -12.02 32.18
C ASP A 186 7.04 -13.02 31.75
N HIS A 187 7.88 -12.61 30.80
CA HIS A 187 8.97 -13.38 30.18
C HIS A 187 8.54 -14.62 29.37
N GLN A 188 7.24 -14.83 29.15
CA GLN A 188 6.72 -15.88 28.26
C GLN A 188 6.23 -15.26 26.94
N LYS A 189 6.37 -16.02 25.85
CA LYS A 189 5.94 -15.61 24.51
C LYS A 189 4.57 -16.19 24.17
N TYR A 190 3.72 -15.37 23.58
CA TYR A 190 2.37 -15.74 23.17
C TYR A 190 2.11 -15.34 21.71
N ASP A 191 1.40 -16.18 20.96
CA ASP A 191 0.92 -15.90 19.59
C ASP A 191 -0.55 -15.44 19.65
N PRO A 192 -0.85 -14.15 19.43
CA PRO A 192 -2.21 -13.62 19.40
C PRO A 192 -2.94 -13.84 18.06
N GLY A 193 -2.28 -14.49 17.08
CA GLY A 193 -2.72 -14.56 15.69
C GLY A 193 -2.44 -13.26 14.92
N PHE A 194 -2.19 -13.38 13.62
CA PHE A 194 -1.65 -12.27 12.83
C PHE A 194 -2.60 -11.06 12.67
N SER A 195 -3.92 -11.26 12.78
CA SER A 195 -4.91 -10.18 12.79
C SER A 195 -4.69 -9.15 13.89
N PHE A 196 -4.03 -9.53 14.99
CA PHE A 196 -3.61 -8.62 16.05
C PHE A 196 -2.55 -7.61 15.57
N PHE A 197 -1.48 -8.09 14.94
CA PHE A 197 -0.41 -7.22 14.47
C PHE A 197 -0.89 -6.30 13.35
N ARG A 198 -1.74 -6.81 12.44
CA ARG A 198 -2.49 -5.98 11.50
C ARG A 198 -3.27 -4.89 12.22
N TYR A 199 -4.07 -5.22 13.24
CA TYR A 199 -4.88 -4.24 13.98
C TYR A 199 -4.02 -3.12 14.57
N ILE A 200 -2.90 -3.48 15.21
CA ILE A 200 -2.01 -2.52 15.87
C ILE A 200 -1.27 -1.65 14.85
N ARG A 201 -0.80 -2.22 13.73
CA ARG A 201 -0.20 -1.49 12.61
C ARG A 201 -1.20 -0.54 11.93
N ASP A 202 -2.44 -0.98 11.73
CA ASP A 202 -3.52 -0.20 11.13
C ASP A 202 -3.80 1.13 11.88
N LEU A 203 -3.43 1.21 13.17
CA LEU A 203 -3.55 2.43 13.97
C LEU A 203 -2.64 3.58 13.48
N THR A 204 -1.52 3.30 12.82
CA THR A 204 -0.64 4.32 12.21
C THR A 204 -1.05 4.66 10.77
N GLU A 205 -1.84 3.80 10.12
CA GLU A 205 -2.27 3.95 8.72
C GLU A 205 -3.58 4.75 8.60
N TYR A 206 -4.51 4.56 9.54
CA TYR A 206 -5.83 5.20 9.51
C TYR A 206 -5.88 6.49 10.35
N ARG A 207 -6.65 7.46 9.88
CA ARG A 207 -6.85 8.76 10.57
C ARG A 207 -8.06 8.79 11.49
N GLN A 208 -9.08 7.96 11.21
CA GLN A 208 -10.31 7.89 11.99
C GLN A 208 -10.66 6.43 12.35
N PHE A 209 -11.33 6.27 13.49
CA PHE A 209 -11.64 4.99 14.12
C PHE A 209 -13.06 5.01 14.65
N ASP A 210 -14.04 5.16 13.76
CA ASP A 210 -15.44 5.25 14.16
C ASP A 210 -16.01 3.85 14.43
N THR A 211 -16.14 3.54 15.71
CA THR A 211 -16.64 2.29 16.28
C THR A 211 -18.16 2.21 16.35
N ASN A 212 -18.89 3.28 16.03
CA ASN A 212 -20.35 3.31 16.00
C ASN A 212 -20.86 2.80 14.64
N ILE A 213 -20.86 1.48 14.47
CA ILE A 213 -21.26 0.81 13.22
C ILE A 213 -22.78 0.62 13.17
N ASP A 214 -23.43 1.05 12.07
CA ASP A 214 -24.86 0.77 11.86
C ASP A 214 -25.12 -0.75 11.90
N ASN A 215 -26.19 -1.19 12.57
CA ASN A 215 -26.59 -2.60 12.64
C ASN A 215 -26.77 -3.25 11.24
N GLN A 216 -27.22 -2.49 10.23
CA GLN A 216 -27.31 -2.97 8.84
C GLN A 216 -25.95 -3.37 8.24
N ILE A 217 -24.87 -2.72 8.68
CA ILE A 217 -23.49 -2.98 8.25
C ILE A 217 -22.94 -4.19 9.01
N GLU A 218 -23.15 -4.26 10.33
CA GLU A 218 -22.81 -5.45 11.13
C GLU A 218 -23.50 -6.71 10.56
N GLN A 219 -24.77 -6.61 10.17
CA GLN A 219 -25.53 -7.71 9.55
C GLN A 219 -25.02 -8.07 8.15
N LEU A 220 -24.71 -7.08 7.30
CA LEU A 220 -24.21 -7.32 5.95
C LEU A 220 -22.88 -8.09 5.98
N PHE A 221 -21.91 -7.63 6.76
CA PHE A 221 -20.60 -8.27 6.87
C PHE A 221 -20.68 -9.60 7.66
N GLY A 222 -21.46 -9.63 8.75
CA GLY A 222 -21.67 -10.82 9.56
C GLY A 222 -22.29 -11.99 8.80
N LYS A 223 -23.21 -11.73 7.86
CA LYS A 223 -23.78 -12.75 6.95
C LYS A 223 -22.72 -13.55 6.17
N TYR A 224 -21.56 -12.93 5.92
CA TYR A 224 -20.45 -13.53 5.17
C TYR A 224 -19.22 -13.84 6.05
N ASN A 225 -19.40 -13.88 7.37
CA ASN A 225 -18.34 -14.12 8.36
C ASN A 225 -17.19 -13.10 8.30
N TRP A 226 -17.53 -11.82 8.20
CA TRP A 226 -16.61 -10.70 8.40
C TRP A 226 -16.98 -9.91 9.66
N THR A 227 -15.98 -9.62 10.49
CA THR A 227 -16.13 -8.76 11.67
C THR A 227 -15.66 -7.34 11.32
N VAL A 228 -16.55 -6.36 11.51
CA VAL A 228 -16.23 -4.94 11.36
C VAL A 228 -15.62 -4.39 12.65
N ASP A 229 -14.44 -3.79 12.54
CA ASP A 229 -13.72 -3.28 13.71
C ASP A 229 -14.04 -1.80 13.95
N TYR A 230 -13.94 -1.00 12.89
CA TYR A 230 -14.32 0.41 12.87
C TYR A 230 -14.47 0.87 11.41
N ARG A 231 -15.18 1.98 11.21
CA ARG A 231 -15.16 2.75 9.96
C ARG A 231 -13.90 3.62 9.95
N VAL A 232 -13.18 3.53 8.83
CA VAL A 232 -11.94 4.24 8.53
C VAL A 232 -12.23 5.62 7.95
N ASN A 233 -13.20 5.70 7.01
CA ASN A 233 -13.57 6.94 6.34
C ASN A 233 -14.96 6.82 5.68
N THR A 234 -15.56 7.96 5.35
CA THR A 234 -16.73 8.09 4.47
C THR A 234 -16.38 9.11 3.37
N ILE A 235 -16.55 8.72 2.11
CA ILE A 235 -16.14 9.53 0.95
C ILE A 235 -17.35 9.75 0.04
N ASP A 236 -17.64 11.00 -0.33
CA ASP A 236 -18.56 11.32 -1.41
C ASP A 236 -17.85 11.09 -2.76
N GLU A 237 -18.36 10.18 -3.59
CA GLU A 237 -17.86 9.92 -4.94
C GLU A 237 -18.96 10.05 -5.98
N THR A 238 -18.58 10.33 -7.23
CA THR A 238 -19.50 10.25 -8.38
C THR A 238 -19.14 9.00 -9.18
N LEU A 239 -20.07 8.07 -9.33
CA LEU A 239 -19.86 6.90 -10.17
C LEU A 239 -19.73 7.33 -11.63
N PRO A 240 -18.83 6.72 -12.43
CA PRO A 240 -18.66 7.10 -13.83
C PRO A 240 -19.96 6.83 -14.61
N ALA A 241 -20.31 7.70 -15.55
CA ALA A 241 -21.56 7.58 -16.32
C ALA A 241 -21.64 6.30 -17.19
N ASN A 242 -20.49 5.68 -17.46
CA ASN A 242 -20.38 4.36 -18.08
C ASN A 242 -19.08 3.69 -17.63
N LEU A 243 -18.94 2.39 -17.91
CA LEU A 243 -17.77 1.59 -17.53
C LEU A 243 -16.80 1.32 -18.69
N LYS A 244 -16.99 1.95 -19.86
CA LYS A 244 -16.13 1.78 -21.03
C LYS A 244 -14.86 2.62 -20.92
N HIS A 245 -13.73 1.95 -20.75
CA HIS A 245 -12.42 2.56 -20.57
C HIS A 245 -11.78 2.94 -21.92
N GLU A 246 -11.44 4.21 -22.06
CA GLU A 246 -10.79 4.76 -23.25
C GLU A 246 -9.25 4.60 -23.20
N ALA A 247 -8.60 4.55 -24.35
CA ALA A 247 -7.14 4.53 -24.40
C ALA A 247 -6.56 5.86 -23.91
N GLY A 248 -5.67 5.77 -22.91
CA GLY A 248 -5.08 6.93 -22.23
C GLY A 248 -5.90 7.51 -21.08
N GLU A 249 -7.06 6.91 -20.76
CA GLU A 249 -7.83 7.24 -19.56
C GLU A 249 -7.15 6.68 -18.29
N TYR A 250 -7.32 7.36 -17.15
CA TYR A 250 -6.91 6.81 -15.85
C TYR A 250 -7.96 5.78 -15.38
N PRO A 251 -7.58 4.61 -14.84
CA PRO A 251 -8.43 3.39 -14.86
C PRO A 251 -9.56 3.33 -13.81
N VAL A 252 -10.14 4.48 -13.44
CA VAL A 252 -11.26 4.58 -12.48
C VAL A 252 -12.49 3.81 -12.95
N LYS A 253 -12.80 3.83 -14.26
CA LYS A 253 -13.89 3.01 -14.82
C LYS A 253 -13.66 1.51 -14.63
N ILE A 254 -12.40 1.05 -14.71
CA ILE A 254 -12.04 -0.36 -14.50
C ILE A 254 -12.17 -0.73 -13.03
N TYR A 255 -11.78 0.17 -12.11
CA TYR A 255 -12.01 -0.02 -10.68
C TYR A 255 -13.49 -0.25 -10.37
N TRP A 256 -14.36 0.62 -10.88
CA TRP A 256 -15.81 0.49 -10.66
C TRP A 256 -16.42 -0.71 -11.39
N ALA A 257 -15.90 -1.09 -12.57
CA ALA A 257 -16.33 -2.29 -13.28
C ALA A 257 -16.03 -3.56 -12.48
N TYR A 258 -14.77 -3.73 -12.06
CA TYR A 258 -14.30 -4.90 -11.30
C TYR A 258 -15.12 -5.10 -10.03
N ASN A 259 -15.23 -4.06 -9.22
CA ASN A 259 -15.93 -4.11 -7.93
C ASN A 259 -17.46 -4.26 -8.08
N ASN A 260 -18.03 -3.96 -9.25
CA ASN A 260 -19.45 -4.17 -9.52
C ASN A 260 -19.74 -5.66 -9.73
N GLU A 261 -18.84 -6.42 -10.36
CA GLU A 261 -19.01 -7.88 -10.46
C GLU A 261 -18.92 -8.54 -9.07
N LEU A 262 -17.98 -8.09 -8.22
CA LEU A 262 -17.88 -8.55 -6.83
C LEU A 262 -19.16 -8.28 -6.04
N SER A 263 -19.75 -7.10 -6.24
CA SER A 263 -20.98 -6.64 -5.58
C SER A 263 -22.23 -7.37 -6.10
N LYS A 264 -22.34 -7.59 -7.42
CA LYS A 264 -23.45 -8.35 -8.04
C LYS A 264 -23.53 -9.77 -7.53
N ASN A 265 -22.39 -10.45 -7.33
CA ASN A 265 -22.37 -11.82 -6.81
C ASN A 265 -23.00 -11.95 -5.40
N ILE A 266 -23.07 -10.87 -4.61
CA ILE A 266 -23.79 -10.84 -3.33
C ILE A 266 -25.21 -10.25 -3.40
N GLY A 267 -25.70 -9.98 -4.62
CA GLY A 267 -27.05 -9.46 -4.89
C GLY A 267 -27.16 -7.92 -4.90
N LEU A 268 -26.03 -7.19 -4.93
CA LEU A 268 -26.00 -5.73 -4.95
C LEU A 268 -25.44 -5.21 -6.29
N ASP A 269 -26.31 -4.85 -7.21
CA ASP A 269 -25.92 -4.27 -8.51
C ASP A 269 -26.06 -2.74 -8.48
N TYR A 270 -24.93 -2.03 -8.62
CA TYR A 270 -24.90 -0.57 -8.66
C TYR A 270 -24.84 0.01 -10.08
N SER A 271 -24.96 -0.82 -11.14
CA SER A 271 -24.97 -0.37 -12.56
C SER A 271 -26.05 0.67 -12.86
N LYS A 272 -27.17 0.64 -12.12
CA LYS A 272 -28.29 1.60 -12.26
C LYS A 272 -28.05 2.96 -11.59
N TYR A 273 -26.91 3.15 -10.92
CA TYR A 273 -26.48 4.41 -10.29
C TYR A 273 -25.21 4.97 -10.97
N LEU A 274 -24.84 4.48 -12.15
CA LEU A 274 -23.74 5.07 -12.93
C LEU A 274 -24.09 6.52 -13.30
N GLY A 275 -23.15 7.44 -13.07
CA GLY A 275 -23.37 8.89 -13.18
C GLY A 275 -23.87 9.57 -11.90
N GLU A 276 -24.36 8.82 -10.92
CA GLU A 276 -24.90 9.36 -9.67
C GLU A 276 -23.81 9.60 -8.61
N LYS A 277 -24.14 10.46 -7.63
CA LYS A 277 -23.34 10.65 -6.42
C LYS A 277 -23.69 9.60 -5.37
N VAL A 278 -22.68 8.93 -4.83
CA VAL A 278 -22.80 7.91 -3.79
C VAL A 278 -21.87 8.23 -2.62
N LYS A 279 -22.20 7.71 -1.43
CA LYS A 279 -21.28 7.66 -0.30
C LYS A 279 -20.60 6.30 -0.24
N ALA A 280 -19.28 6.28 -0.22
CA ALA A 280 -18.48 5.09 0.02
C ALA A 280 -17.96 5.10 1.46
N ASP A 281 -18.46 4.20 2.30
CA ASP A 281 -17.90 3.93 3.63
C ASP A 281 -16.78 2.87 3.50
N ILE A 282 -15.62 3.13 4.11
CA ILE A 282 -14.48 2.21 4.20
C ILE A 282 -14.43 1.64 5.63
N TYR A 283 -14.42 0.32 5.76
CA TYR A 283 -14.38 -0.39 7.05
C TYR A 283 -13.13 -1.26 7.18
N ARG A 284 -12.53 -1.28 8.38
CA ARG A 284 -11.45 -2.21 8.72
C ARG A 284 -12.05 -3.55 9.12
N LEU A 285 -11.60 -4.65 8.48
CA LEU A 285 -12.09 -6.01 8.76
C LEU A 285 -11.06 -6.85 9.51
N ARG A 286 -11.54 -7.76 10.37
CA ARG A 286 -10.71 -8.55 11.29
C ARG A 286 -10.05 -9.76 10.66
N GLU A 287 -10.77 -10.43 9.78
CA GLU A 287 -10.32 -11.63 9.11
C GLU A 287 -9.31 -11.27 8.01
N LEU A 288 -8.54 -12.26 7.56
CA LEU A 288 -7.61 -12.09 6.45
C LEU A 288 -8.36 -12.20 5.11
N LEU A 289 -7.73 -11.69 4.04
CA LEU A 289 -8.07 -12.08 2.68
C LEU A 289 -7.99 -13.61 2.49
N PRO A 290 -8.67 -14.18 1.49
CA PRO A 290 -8.58 -15.60 1.14
C PRO A 290 -7.15 -16.04 0.81
N ASP A 291 -6.83 -17.33 1.04
CA ASP A 291 -5.48 -17.87 0.86
C ASP A 291 -4.88 -17.68 -0.55
N TYR A 292 -5.71 -17.66 -1.60
CA TYR A 292 -5.27 -17.43 -2.97
C TYR A 292 -4.73 -16.00 -3.23
N MET A 293 -4.90 -15.08 -2.27
CA MET A 293 -4.39 -13.71 -2.35
C MET A 293 -3.01 -13.51 -1.72
N LYS A 294 -2.48 -14.53 -1.03
CA LYS A 294 -1.17 -14.47 -0.37
C LYS A 294 -0.06 -14.04 -1.36
N PRO A 295 0.86 -13.15 -0.95
CA PRO A 295 1.09 -12.67 0.42
C PRO A 295 0.18 -11.51 0.87
N ARG A 296 -0.77 -11.04 0.06
CA ARG A 296 -1.72 -9.99 0.49
C ARG A 296 -2.70 -10.58 1.50
N MET A 297 -2.78 -9.97 2.69
CA MET A 297 -3.65 -10.40 3.79
C MET A 297 -4.63 -9.33 4.25
N ASP A 298 -4.39 -8.07 3.86
CA ASP A 298 -5.17 -6.92 4.31
C ASP A 298 -6.53 -6.84 3.62
N ALA A 299 -7.58 -6.70 4.43
CA ALA A 299 -8.97 -6.67 3.98
C ALA A 299 -9.66 -5.41 4.51
N ARG A 300 -10.19 -4.60 3.60
CA ARG A 300 -11.11 -3.49 3.87
C ARG A 300 -12.47 -3.84 3.29
N GLY A 301 -13.54 -3.56 4.02
CA GLY A 301 -14.91 -3.69 3.55
C GLY A 301 -15.37 -2.36 2.99
N ILE A 302 -15.80 -2.32 1.73
CA ILE A 302 -16.34 -1.11 1.10
C ILE A 302 -17.86 -1.25 0.98
N VAL A 303 -18.59 -0.19 1.35
CA VAL A 303 -20.05 -0.14 1.20
C VAL A 303 -20.46 1.16 0.51
N LEU A 304 -21.18 1.02 -0.60
CA LEU A 304 -21.75 2.14 -1.35
C LEU A 304 -23.19 2.40 -0.91
N LYS A 305 -23.50 3.66 -0.63
CA LYS A 305 -24.83 4.13 -0.23
C LYS A 305 -25.35 5.21 -1.18
N TYR A 306 -26.59 5.06 -1.64
CA TYR A 306 -27.36 6.07 -2.37
C TYR A 306 -28.69 6.26 -1.65
N ASP A 307 -29.10 7.51 -1.36
CA ASP A 307 -30.27 7.83 -0.52
C ASP A 307 -30.34 7.01 0.79
N ASN A 308 -29.20 6.88 1.47
CA ASN A 308 -28.98 6.06 2.68
C ASN A 308 -29.25 4.55 2.53
N LYS A 309 -29.57 4.04 1.33
CA LYS A 309 -29.72 2.62 1.03
C LYS A 309 -28.38 2.05 0.57
N ILE A 310 -28.03 0.85 1.03
CA ILE A 310 -26.87 0.11 0.53
C ILE A 310 -27.17 -0.33 -0.91
N VAL A 311 -26.30 0.06 -1.84
CA VAL A 311 -26.43 -0.23 -3.28
C VAL A 311 -25.28 -1.07 -3.83
N GLY A 312 -24.16 -1.11 -3.12
CA GLY A 312 -23.01 -1.94 -3.46
C GLY A 312 -22.20 -2.31 -2.22
N ALA A 313 -21.55 -3.47 -2.23
CA ALA A 313 -20.53 -3.81 -1.24
C ALA A 313 -19.54 -4.85 -1.78
N TYR A 314 -18.27 -4.70 -1.41
CA TYR A 314 -17.18 -5.57 -1.83
C TYR A 314 -16.03 -5.54 -0.81
N ILE A 315 -15.10 -6.49 -0.91
CA ILE A 315 -13.83 -6.45 -0.20
C ILE A 315 -12.80 -5.82 -1.13
N ASP A 316 -11.97 -4.94 -0.59
CA ASP A 316 -10.74 -4.47 -1.25
C ASP A 316 -9.52 -4.74 -0.36
N ALA A 317 -8.33 -4.68 -0.96
CA ALA A 317 -7.05 -5.00 -0.31
C ALA A 317 -6.20 -3.76 0.04
N GLY A 318 -6.73 -2.55 -0.18
CA GLY A 318 -6.01 -1.30 0.06
C GLY A 318 -4.68 -1.14 -0.70
N ARG A 319 -3.73 -0.43 -0.08
CA ARG A 319 -2.36 -0.24 -0.57
C ARG A 319 -1.59 -1.58 -0.49
N HIS A 320 -0.82 -2.02 -1.49
CA HIS A 320 -0.43 -1.40 -2.77
C HIS A 320 -1.18 -1.95 -4.00
N ASN A 321 -2.18 -2.83 -3.81
CA ASN A 321 -2.93 -3.48 -4.87
C ASN A 321 -4.37 -3.73 -4.39
N CYS A 322 -5.28 -2.83 -4.74
CA CYS A 322 -6.63 -2.75 -4.15
C CYS A 322 -7.59 -3.88 -4.54
N PHE A 323 -7.43 -4.54 -5.69
CA PHE A 323 -8.42 -5.53 -6.15
C PHE A 323 -8.40 -6.80 -5.29
N ALA A 324 -9.55 -7.09 -4.65
CA ALA A 324 -9.70 -8.25 -3.78
C ALA A 324 -10.80 -9.23 -4.21
N CYS A 325 -11.91 -9.29 -3.49
CA CYS A 325 -12.92 -10.35 -3.63
C CYS A 325 -14.32 -9.88 -3.20
N SER A 326 -15.34 -10.65 -3.55
CA SER A 326 -16.69 -10.44 -3.00
C SER A 326 -16.74 -10.80 -1.51
N LEU A 327 -17.81 -10.39 -0.81
CA LEU A 327 -17.95 -10.70 0.62
C LEU A 327 -17.99 -12.22 0.90
N ASP A 328 -18.54 -13.04 0.00
CA ASP A 328 -18.45 -14.52 0.05
C ASP A 328 -17.10 -15.09 -0.44
N ARG A 329 -16.05 -14.27 -0.50
CA ARG A 329 -14.63 -14.63 -0.73
C ARG A 329 -14.27 -15.12 -2.14
N LYS A 330 -15.17 -14.99 -3.12
CA LYS A 330 -14.90 -15.36 -4.52
C LYS A 330 -14.05 -14.31 -5.24
N SER A 331 -13.17 -14.76 -6.13
CA SER A 331 -12.42 -13.90 -7.04
C SER A 331 -13.29 -13.47 -8.24
N LEU A 332 -12.80 -12.48 -9.01
CA LEU A 332 -13.43 -12.10 -10.28
C LEU A 332 -13.64 -13.31 -11.22
N ASN A 333 -12.67 -14.23 -11.29
CA ASN A 333 -12.75 -15.41 -12.15
C ASN A 333 -13.81 -16.41 -11.66
N ASP A 334 -13.89 -16.65 -10.35
CA ASP A 334 -14.93 -17.52 -9.77
C ASP A 334 -16.36 -16.99 -9.99
N ILE A 335 -16.51 -15.68 -10.17
CA ILE A 335 -17.79 -15.00 -10.40
C ILE A 335 -18.15 -14.96 -11.89
N THR A 336 -17.18 -14.63 -12.74
CA THR A 336 -17.42 -14.34 -14.17
C THR A 336 -17.08 -15.48 -15.12
N GLY A 337 -16.30 -16.47 -14.66
CA GLY A 337 -15.71 -17.51 -15.50
C GLY A 337 -14.63 -17.00 -16.46
N LYS A 338 -14.08 -15.80 -16.22
CA LYS A 338 -13.08 -15.14 -17.06
C LYS A 338 -11.84 -14.78 -16.26
N ASP A 339 -10.67 -14.99 -16.86
CA ASP A 339 -9.43 -14.33 -16.44
C ASP A 339 -9.47 -12.82 -16.74
N TRP A 340 -8.41 -12.11 -16.34
CA TRP A 340 -8.32 -10.65 -16.54
C TRP A 340 -8.44 -10.26 -18.02
N ASP A 341 -7.66 -10.87 -18.90
CA ASP A 341 -7.54 -10.52 -20.32
C ASP A 341 -8.88 -10.73 -21.06
N ASN A 342 -9.60 -11.81 -20.75
CA ASN A 342 -10.94 -12.06 -21.28
C ASN A 342 -12.01 -11.13 -20.67
N TRP A 343 -11.94 -10.84 -19.36
CA TRP A 343 -12.90 -9.95 -18.69
C TRP A 343 -12.75 -8.49 -19.13
N ILE A 344 -11.53 -7.95 -19.13
CA ILE A 344 -11.26 -6.54 -19.48
C ILE A 344 -11.66 -6.24 -20.93
N SER A 345 -11.69 -7.25 -21.80
CA SER A 345 -12.10 -7.12 -23.19
C SER A 345 -13.54 -6.61 -23.36
N ASP A 346 -14.43 -6.84 -22.39
CA ASP A 346 -15.80 -6.32 -22.36
C ASP A 346 -15.85 -4.83 -21.98
N TYR A 347 -14.80 -4.29 -21.37
CA TYR A 347 -14.75 -2.93 -20.81
C TYR A 347 -13.89 -1.95 -21.62
N ILE A 348 -13.09 -2.41 -22.59
CA ILE A 348 -12.35 -1.53 -23.51
C ILE A 348 -13.31 -0.87 -24.51
N ASP A 349 -13.09 0.42 -24.79
CA ASP A 349 -13.65 1.10 -25.97
C ASP A 349 -12.70 0.96 -27.18
N TYR A 350 -13.03 0.01 -28.06
CA TYR A 350 -12.28 -0.22 -29.31
C TYR A 350 -12.58 0.80 -30.42
N ASN A 351 -13.58 1.68 -30.24
CA ASN A 351 -13.87 2.74 -31.22
C ASN A 351 -13.02 4.00 -30.97
N ASN A 352 -12.32 4.06 -29.84
CA ASN A 352 -11.44 5.16 -29.49
C ASN A 352 -10.27 5.28 -30.51
N GLU A 353 -10.00 6.51 -30.96
CA GLU A 353 -9.00 6.78 -32.00
C GLU A 353 -7.59 6.29 -31.62
N LEU A 354 -7.17 6.46 -30.36
CA LEU A 354 -5.86 5.99 -29.90
C LEU A 354 -5.81 4.45 -29.87
N GLU A 355 -6.89 3.78 -29.47
CA GLU A 355 -6.94 2.31 -29.48
C GLU A 355 -6.86 1.76 -30.92
N LEU A 356 -7.55 2.40 -31.87
CA LEU A 356 -7.48 2.08 -33.31
C LEU A 356 -6.13 2.42 -33.97
N LYS A 357 -5.39 3.40 -33.44
CA LYS A 357 -4.02 3.75 -33.86
C LYS A 357 -3.02 2.70 -33.35
N LEU A 358 -3.02 2.45 -32.05
CA LEU A 358 -2.02 1.62 -31.37
C LEU A 358 -2.21 0.12 -31.64
N SER A 359 -3.44 -0.35 -31.87
CA SER A 359 -3.71 -1.76 -32.23
C SER A 359 -2.99 -2.25 -33.51
N LYS A 360 -2.55 -1.32 -34.36
CA LYS A 360 -1.84 -1.60 -35.63
C LYS A 360 -0.31 -1.51 -35.49
N MET A 361 0.21 -1.09 -34.35
CA MET A 361 1.65 -0.90 -34.13
C MET A 361 2.35 -2.22 -33.79
N LYS A 362 3.65 -2.28 -34.12
CA LYS A 362 4.55 -3.35 -33.68
C LYS A 362 5.05 -3.08 -32.24
N PRO A 363 5.58 -4.09 -31.52
CA PRO A 363 6.09 -3.89 -30.16
C PRO A 363 7.13 -2.76 -30.07
N GLU A 364 8.05 -2.68 -31.05
CA GLU A 364 9.11 -1.67 -31.10
C GLU A 364 8.57 -0.25 -31.22
N ASP A 365 7.44 -0.07 -31.91
CA ASP A 365 6.81 1.22 -32.12
C ASP A 365 6.02 1.66 -30.89
N ILE A 366 5.40 0.71 -30.16
CA ILE A 366 4.78 0.96 -28.84
C ILE A 366 5.83 1.41 -27.82
N ILE A 367 6.99 0.72 -27.75
CA ILE A 367 8.11 1.10 -26.87
C ILE A 367 8.56 2.53 -27.14
N LYS A 368 8.84 2.88 -28.41
CA LYS A 368 9.26 4.24 -28.78
C LYS A 368 8.17 5.25 -28.44
N GLN A 369 6.92 4.98 -28.80
CA GLN A 369 5.79 5.88 -28.54
C GLN A 369 5.59 6.15 -27.05
N TYR A 370 5.84 5.17 -26.17
CA TYR A 370 5.83 5.33 -24.71
C TYR A 370 6.96 6.24 -24.22
N TYR A 371 8.20 6.05 -24.67
CA TYR A 371 9.32 6.89 -24.25
C TYR A 371 9.28 8.31 -24.84
N ASP A 372 8.80 8.47 -26.07
CA ASP A 372 8.54 9.79 -26.67
C ASP A 372 7.44 10.53 -25.90
N ALA A 373 6.39 9.82 -25.46
CA ALA A 373 5.34 10.38 -24.60
C ALA A 373 5.89 10.79 -23.23
N LEU A 374 6.76 9.98 -22.63
CA LEU A 374 7.41 10.28 -21.35
C LEU A 374 8.33 11.52 -21.43
N ASP A 375 9.10 11.65 -22.50
CA ASP A 375 9.99 12.78 -22.78
C ASP A 375 9.24 14.08 -23.10
N SER A 376 8.08 13.99 -23.74
CA SER A 376 7.19 15.12 -24.05
C SER A 376 6.14 15.41 -22.95
N HIS A 377 6.10 14.58 -21.91
CA HIS A 377 5.11 14.61 -20.82
C HIS A 377 3.63 14.42 -21.27
N ASP A 378 3.40 13.70 -22.38
CA ASP A 378 2.07 13.27 -22.81
C ASP A 378 1.60 12.04 -22.03
N GLN A 379 1.06 12.28 -20.84
CA GLN A 379 0.51 11.24 -19.96
C GLN A 379 -0.60 10.41 -20.66
N LYS A 380 -1.39 11.00 -21.57
CA LYS A 380 -2.48 10.28 -22.25
C LYS A 380 -1.90 9.26 -23.22
N MET A 381 -0.90 9.64 -24.02
CA MET A 381 -0.20 8.71 -24.89
C MET A 381 0.56 7.66 -24.08
N GLN A 382 1.28 8.06 -23.02
CA GLN A 382 2.00 7.14 -22.12
C GLN A 382 1.07 6.04 -21.61
N PHE A 383 -0.08 6.42 -21.02
CA PHE A 383 -1.08 5.47 -20.52
C PHE A 383 -1.68 4.60 -21.63
N SER A 384 -1.90 5.15 -22.82
CA SER A 384 -2.47 4.39 -23.94
C SER A 384 -1.55 3.25 -24.42
N CYS A 385 -0.24 3.36 -24.20
CA CYS A 385 0.76 2.31 -24.51
C CYS A 385 0.81 1.16 -23.49
N LEU A 386 0.21 1.30 -22.30
CA LEU A 386 0.22 0.28 -21.24
C LEU A 386 -0.96 -0.70 -21.34
N THR A 387 -0.81 -1.90 -20.76
CA THR A 387 -1.95 -2.79 -20.50
C THR A 387 -2.85 -2.16 -19.44
N ARG A 388 -4.15 -2.46 -19.49
CA ARG A 388 -5.13 -2.03 -18.49
C ARG A 388 -4.82 -2.66 -17.13
N GLN A 389 -4.27 -3.88 -17.13
CA GLN A 389 -3.72 -4.54 -15.94
C GLN A 389 -2.62 -3.69 -15.27
N ASN A 390 -1.62 -3.27 -16.05
CA ASN A 390 -0.52 -2.44 -15.56
C ASN A 390 -1.02 -1.04 -15.10
N LEU A 391 -1.88 -0.39 -15.89
CA LEU A 391 -2.52 0.88 -15.50
C LEU A 391 -3.20 0.82 -14.14
N CYS A 392 -3.90 -0.28 -13.82
CA CYS A 392 -4.60 -0.43 -12.55
C CYS A 392 -3.66 -0.39 -11.32
N HIS A 393 -2.36 -0.61 -11.48
CA HIS A 393 -1.41 -0.48 -10.38
C HIS A 393 -1.37 0.96 -9.82
N TYR A 394 -1.47 1.98 -10.68
CA TYR A 394 -1.48 3.39 -10.26
C TYR A 394 -2.64 3.74 -9.30
N LEU A 395 -3.73 2.95 -9.30
CA LEU A 395 -4.88 3.17 -8.40
C LEU A 395 -4.54 2.99 -6.93
N SER A 396 -3.55 2.16 -6.61
CA SER A 396 -3.32 1.71 -5.22
C SER A 396 -1.86 1.67 -4.79
N VAL A 397 -0.89 1.78 -5.71
CA VAL A 397 0.52 1.96 -5.35
C VAL A 397 0.71 3.24 -4.50
N ASN A 398 1.36 3.07 -3.35
CA ASN A 398 1.62 4.10 -2.33
C ASN A 398 0.38 4.88 -1.85
N MET A 399 -0.81 4.34 -2.10
CA MET A 399 -2.08 5.01 -1.83
C MET A 399 -2.31 5.22 -0.33
N ASP A 400 -2.80 6.41 0.02
CA ASP A 400 -3.36 6.69 1.34
C ASP A 400 -4.47 5.67 1.67
N ASN A 401 -4.25 4.84 2.69
CA ASN A 401 -5.17 3.78 3.11
C ASN A 401 -6.54 4.30 3.62
N ASN A 402 -6.70 5.61 3.76
CA ASN A 402 -7.99 6.26 4.04
C ASN A 402 -8.82 6.57 2.76
N LEU A 403 -8.31 6.25 1.56
CA LEU A 403 -8.97 6.45 0.26
C LEU A 403 -9.35 5.13 -0.42
N LEU A 404 -10.28 5.17 -1.38
CA LEU A 404 -10.61 4.01 -2.24
C LEU A 404 -9.48 3.70 -3.23
N PHE A 405 -8.98 4.74 -3.90
CA PHE A 405 -7.92 4.73 -4.89
C PHE A 405 -7.25 6.11 -4.95
N ASN A 406 -6.03 6.17 -5.47
CA ASN A 406 -5.37 7.41 -5.87
C ASN A 406 -6.24 8.13 -6.91
N LYS A 407 -6.64 9.39 -6.67
CA LYS A 407 -7.51 10.13 -7.62
C LYS A 407 -6.81 10.56 -8.93
N GLY A 408 -5.53 10.26 -9.08
CA GLY A 408 -4.76 10.57 -10.30
C GLY A 408 -3.28 10.21 -10.18
N PHE A 409 -2.61 10.24 -11.33
CA PHE A 409 -1.22 9.84 -11.53
C PHE A 409 -0.20 10.47 -10.56
N ASN A 410 -0.36 11.77 -10.29
CA ASN A 410 0.56 12.55 -9.45
C ASN A 410 0.65 12.08 -7.98
N ASN A 411 -0.27 11.21 -7.55
CA ASN A 411 -0.29 10.66 -6.19
C ASN A 411 0.32 9.25 -6.09
N ALA A 412 0.70 8.63 -7.21
CA ALA A 412 1.08 7.22 -7.26
C ALA A 412 2.54 6.91 -6.85
N TYR A 413 3.54 7.64 -7.37
CA TYR A 413 4.96 7.26 -7.18
C TYR A 413 5.85 8.32 -6.52
N ALA A 414 5.71 9.60 -6.91
CA ALA A 414 6.69 10.67 -6.64
C ALA A 414 8.08 10.48 -7.30
N ASP A 415 8.74 9.31 -7.18
CA ASP A 415 10.05 9.00 -7.80
C ASP A 415 9.98 8.37 -9.20
N GLY A 416 8.81 7.83 -9.58
CA GLY A 416 8.51 7.21 -10.87
C GLY A 416 8.44 8.19 -12.05
N GLU A 417 7.55 7.97 -13.01
CA GLU A 417 7.64 8.61 -14.34
C GLU A 417 7.37 10.13 -14.28
N GLN A 418 6.63 10.59 -13.28
CA GLN A 418 6.48 12.02 -12.93
C GLN A 418 7.78 12.71 -12.47
N ASN A 419 8.77 11.96 -12.01
CA ASN A 419 10.12 12.47 -11.69
C ASN A 419 10.99 12.59 -12.94
N VAL A 420 10.59 12.01 -14.08
CA VAL A 420 11.34 12.14 -15.33
C VAL A 420 11.23 13.57 -15.85
N LYS A 421 12.37 14.13 -16.25
CA LYS A 421 12.52 15.44 -16.91
C LYS A 421 12.79 15.29 -18.42
N SER A 422 13.39 14.17 -18.83
CA SER A 422 13.56 13.78 -20.24
C SER A 422 13.90 12.30 -20.32
N ALA A 423 13.44 11.61 -21.37
CA ALA A 423 13.67 10.19 -21.62
C ALA A 423 14.09 9.98 -23.09
N LYS A 424 15.36 10.23 -23.40
CA LYS A 424 15.83 10.14 -24.79
C LYS A 424 16.12 8.69 -25.16
N PHE A 425 15.31 8.12 -26.04
CA PHE A 425 15.51 6.79 -26.60
C PHE A 425 16.88 6.68 -27.30
N ILE A 426 17.64 5.61 -27.03
CA ILE A 426 18.93 5.33 -27.68
C ILE A 426 18.82 4.10 -28.58
N ASN A 427 18.44 2.95 -28.03
CA ASN A 427 18.27 1.71 -28.78
C ASN A 427 17.28 0.75 -28.10
N LEU A 428 16.86 -0.28 -28.84
CA LEU A 428 16.17 -1.43 -28.30
C LEU A 428 16.73 -2.70 -28.97
N GLN A 429 16.68 -3.82 -28.25
CA GLN A 429 17.03 -5.15 -28.74
C GLN A 429 16.04 -6.15 -28.15
N GLU A 430 15.49 -7.04 -28.98
CA GLU A 430 14.66 -8.16 -28.52
C GLU A 430 15.51 -9.16 -27.71
N VAL A 431 14.99 -9.61 -26.57
CA VAL A 431 15.64 -10.56 -25.66
C VAL A 431 14.77 -11.81 -25.57
N SER A 432 15.41 -12.99 -25.55
CA SER A 432 14.73 -14.27 -25.44
C SER A 432 15.45 -15.21 -24.47
N GLY A 433 14.73 -16.22 -23.97
CA GLY A 433 15.27 -17.23 -23.05
C GLY A 433 15.06 -16.95 -21.56
N LEU A 434 14.34 -15.88 -21.17
CA LEU A 434 14.09 -15.50 -19.77
C LEU A 434 12.84 -16.15 -19.14
N GLY A 435 12.16 -17.05 -19.86
CA GLY A 435 11.03 -17.83 -19.31
C GLY A 435 9.70 -17.07 -19.24
N ASN A 436 9.54 -16.01 -20.03
CA ASN A 436 8.30 -15.22 -20.08
C ASN A 436 7.08 -16.04 -20.51
N PRO A 437 5.85 -15.63 -20.12
CA PRO A 437 4.62 -16.31 -20.52
C PRO A 437 4.43 -16.38 -22.04
N GLU A 438 3.73 -17.42 -22.50
CA GLU A 438 3.36 -17.55 -23.92
C GLU A 438 2.55 -16.34 -24.40
N GLY A 439 2.83 -15.88 -25.63
CA GLY A 439 2.17 -14.70 -26.22
C GLY A 439 2.76 -13.34 -25.80
N THR A 440 3.84 -13.34 -25.01
CA THR A 440 4.61 -12.13 -24.65
C THR A 440 5.90 -12.01 -25.47
N VAL A 441 6.44 -10.80 -25.55
CA VAL A 441 7.78 -10.49 -26.11
C VAL A 441 8.51 -9.55 -25.17
N GLU A 442 9.84 -9.62 -25.13
CA GLU A 442 10.65 -8.79 -24.24
C GLU A 442 11.76 -8.05 -25.00
N TYR A 443 12.01 -6.81 -24.60
CA TYR A 443 13.07 -5.98 -25.17
C TYR A 443 13.93 -5.34 -24.09
N ALA A 444 15.26 -5.44 -24.25
CA ALA A 444 16.20 -4.57 -23.55
C ALA A 444 16.27 -3.23 -24.29
N VAL A 445 15.83 -2.17 -23.62
CA VAL A 445 15.72 -0.81 -24.15
C VAL A 445 16.71 0.09 -23.42
N THR A 446 17.57 0.78 -24.16
CA THR A 446 18.47 1.79 -23.59
C THR A 446 17.86 3.18 -23.74
N ILE A 447 17.70 3.87 -22.62
CA ILE A 447 17.20 5.25 -22.53
C ILE A 447 18.25 6.12 -21.84
N TYR A 448 18.39 7.37 -22.26
CA TYR A 448 19.06 8.40 -21.47
C TYR A 448 18.01 9.18 -20.68
N PHE A 449 17.94 8.92 -19.37
CA PHE A 449 17.07 9.64 -18.46
C PHE A 449 17.75 10.88 -17.88
N LYS A 450 16.96 11.93 -17.67
CA LYS A 450 17.24 12.95 -16.66
C LYS A 450 16.07 12.97 -15.70
N PHE A 451 16.33 12.93 -14.41
CA PHE A 451 15.30 13.05 -13.37
C PHE A 451 15.25 14.49 -12.83
N LYS A 452 14.15 14.83 -12.16
CA LYS A 452 14.00 16.09 -11.41
C LYS A 452 14.75 16.00 -10.09
N GLN A 453 14.73 14.82 -9.47
CA GLN A 453 15.49 14.45 -8.27
C GLN A 453 16.02 13.01 -8.40
N GLU A 454 17.24 12.77 -7.92
CA GLU A 454 17.83 11.42 -7.89
C GLU A 454 17.41 10.75 -6.57
N ILE A 455 16.45 9.82 -6.66
CA ILE A 455 15.82 9.17 -5.50
C ILE A 455 16.17 7.68 -5.50
N THR A 456 15.56 6.89 -6.40
CA THR A 456 15.85 5.47 -6.65
C THR A 456 16.66 5.24 -7.93
N SER A 457 16.95 6.31 -8.68
CA SER A 457 17.65 6.26 -9.96
C SER A 457 18.39 7.56 -10.25
N ASN A 458 19.60 7.44 -10.80
CA ASN A 458 20.44 8.57 -11.17
C ASN A 458 20.24 8.94 -12.65
N SER A 459 20.47 10.19 -13.01
CA SER A 459 20.43 10.66 -14.39
C SER A 459 21.56 10.03 -15.22
N GLY A 460 21.26 9.64 -16.46
CA GLY A 460 22.22 9.03 -17.37
C GLY A 460 21.63 7.95 -18.26
N LYS A 461 22.53 7.18 -18.89
CA LYS A 461 22.18 6.02 -19.72
C LYS A 461 21.77 4.86 -18.81
N GLN A 462 20.54 4.38 -18.95
CA GLN A 462 20.02 3.21 -18.24
C GLN A 462 19.42 2.21 -19.23
N THR A 463 19.48 0.93 -18.87
CA THR A 463 18.73 -0.14 -19.56
C THR A 463 17.44 -0.42 -18.81
N ARG A 464 16.39 -0.77 -19.55
CA ARG A 464 15.10 -1.25 -19.07
C ARG A 464 14.71 -2.51 -19.81
N PHE A 465 14.07 -3.43 -19.11
CA PHE A 465 13.54 -4.67 -19.66
C PHE A 465 12.02 -4.50 -19.77
N ILE A 466 11.52 -4.46 -21.01
CA ILE A 466 10.12 -4.14 -21.30
C ILE A 466 9.44 -5.39 -21.84
N ILE A 467 8.47 -5.89 -21.09
CA ILE A 467 7.61 -7.00 -21.53
C ILE A 467 6.36 -6.42 -22.16
N LEU A 468 6.01 -6.89 -23.35
CA LEU A 468 4.77 -6.55 -24.05
C LEU A 468 3.91 -7.79 -24.26
N LYS A 469 2.59 -7.61 -24.11
CA LYS A 469 1.58 -8.61 -24.46
C LYS A 469 0.48 -8.00 -25.33
N LYS A 470 -0.33 -8.86 -25.94
CA LYS A 470 -1.64 -8.47 -26.49
C LYS A 470 -2.71 -8.80 -25.47
N GLU A 471 -2.98 -7.87 -24.55
CA GLU A 471 -3.97 -8.03 -23.46
C GLU A 471 -5.36 -8.42 -23.99
N THR A 472 -5.70 -8.03 -25.22
CA THR A 472 -6.82 -8.62 -25.95
C THR A 472 -6.45 -8.84 -27.41
N ALA A 473 -7.14 -9.77 -28.08
CA ALA A 473 -7.00 -10.01 -29.52
C ALA A 473 -7.27 -8.77 -30.40
N LYS A 474 -7.99 -7.76 -29.88
CA LYS A 474 -8.36 -6.52 -30.59
C LYS A 474 -7.45 -5.34 -30.28
N SER A 475 -6.84 -5.28 -29.09
CA SER A 475 -6.07 -4.12 -28.63
C SER A 475 -4.69 -3.99 -29.28
N GLY A 476 -4.13 -5.07 -29.83
CA GLY A 476 -2.73 -5.11 -30.29
C GLY A 476 -1.74 -5.08 -29.12
N TRP A 477 -0.47 -4.74 -29.39
CA TRP A 477 0.59 -4.80 -28.39
C TRP A 477 0.53 -3.66 -27.37
N ARG A 478 0.77 -3.95 -26.11
CA ARG A 478 0.88 -2.99 -24.99
C ARG A 478 1.97 -3.42 -24.01
N ILE A 479 2.57 -2.46 -23.31
CA ILE A 479 3.57 -2.68 -22.26
C ILE A 479 2.88 -3.22 -21.02
N ASP A 480 3.25 -4.44 -20.62
CA ASP A 480 2.72 -5.12 -19.44
C ASP A 480 3.58 -4.86 -18.20
N SER A 481 4.89 -4.74 -18.37
CA SER A 481 5.82 -4.37 -17.30
C SER A 481 7.09 -3.67 -17.81
N GLU A 482 7.72 -2.90 -16.92
CA GLU A 482 9.04 -2.29 -17.08
C GLU A 482 9.91 -2.67 -15.87
N GLY A 483 11.05 -3.31 -16.13
CA GLY A 483 12.02 -3.77 -15.12
C GLY A 483 13.40 -3.13 -15.26
N THR A 484 14.17 -3.13 -14.18
CA THR A 484 15.57 -2.62 -14.14
C THR A 484 16.63 -3.72 -14.32
N GLY A 485 16.22 -4.98 -14.33
CA GLY A 485 17.04 -6.16 -14.63
C GLY A 485 16.21 -7.23 -15.36
N PRO A 486 16.88 -8.22 -15.97
CA PRO A 486 16.26 -9.40 -16.59
C PRO A 486 15.80 -10.43 -15.54
#